data_AF-A0A7W6ILC9-F1
#
_entry.id   AF-A0A7W6ILC9-F1
#
_cell.length_a   1.000
_cell.length_b   1.000
_cell.length_c   1.000
_cell.angle_alpha   90.00
_cell.angle_beta   90.00
_cell.angle_gamma   90.00
#
_symmetry.space_group_name_H-M   'P 1'
#
loop_
_entity.id
_entity.type
_entity.pdbx_description
1 polymer ?
#
loop_
_entity_poly.entity_id
_entity_poly.type
_entity_poly.pdbx_seq_one_letter_code
_entity_poly.pdbx_strand_id
1 'polypeptide(L)' 'MDNLDKLSVPKDPEQALAAVVALRRLADKVEAEAVSNALRQGWTWSRIAQALGISKQAAHKRLSVFAPLNTPQ' A
#
# COMPACT_ATOMS: atom_id res chain seq x y z
N MET A 1 -17.07 -3.15 0.93
CA MET A 1 -15.97 -2.76 0.04
C MET A 1 -16.58 -1.81 -0.98
N ASP A 2 -16.45 -0.50 -0.76
CA ASP A 2 -16.98 0.46 -1.71
C ASP A 2 -16.24 0.31 -3.04
N ASN A 3 -17.02 0.13 -4.09
CA ASN A 3 -16.50 -0.19 -5.40
C ASN A 3 -15.76 1.05 -5.96
N LEU A 4 -14.44 0.94 -6.17
CA LEU A 4 -13.66 1.94 -6.91
C LEU A 4 -14.30 2.26 -8.28
N ASP A 5 -15.13 1.35 -8.80
CA ASP A 5 -15.95 1.47 -10.00
C ASP A 5 -16.89 2.70 -10.02
N LYS A 6 -17.20 3.29 -8.86
CA LYS A 6 -18.03 4.52 -8.78
C LYS A 6 -17.22 5.81 -8.89
N LEU A 7 -15.89 5.75 -8.88
CA LEU A 7 -15.05 6.94 -9.09
C LEU A 7 -15.13 7.33 -10.56
N SER A 8 -15.88 8.40 -10.84
CA SER A 8 -15.87 9.04 -12.15
C SER A 8 -14.49 9.66 -12.38
N VAL A 9 -13.74 9.13 -13.35
CA VAL A 9 -12.49 9.73 -13.81
C VAL A 9 -12.83 10.91 -14.73
N PRO A 10 -12.23 12.10 -14.52
CA PRO A 10 -12.40 13.23 -15.43
C PRO A 10 -12.08 12.85 -16.88
N LYS A 11 -12.85 13.38 -17.84
CA LYS A 11 -12.60 13.14 -19.28
C LYS A 11 -11.42 13.95 -19.82
N ASP A 12 -11.12 15.06 -19.15
CA ASP A 12 -9.97 15.88 -19.45
C ASP A 12 -8.67 15.15 -19.03
N PRO A 13 -7.71 14.93 -19.95
CA PRO A 13 -6.50 14.16 -19.65
C PRO A 13 -5.66 14.73 -18.52
N GLU A 14 -5.58 16.06 -18.39
CA GLU A 14 -4.80 16.70 -17.33
C GLU A 14 -5.41 16.39 -15.96
N GLN A 15 -6.72 16.58 -15.81
CA GLN A 15 -7.43 16.25 -14.57
C GLN A 15 -7.42 14.75 -14.27
N ALA A 16 -7.51 13.89 -15.29
CA ALA A 16 -7.41 12.44 -15.10
C ALA A 16 -6.03 12.03 -14.57
N LEU A 17 -4.95 12.58 -15.13
CA LEU A 17 -3.59 12.30 -14.67
C LEU A 17 -3.34 12.86 -13.27
N ALA A 18 -3.87 14.04 -12.95
CA ALA A 18 -3.83 14.60 -11.60
C ALA A 18 -4.56 13.69 -10.59
N ALA A 19 -5.72 13.16 -10.94
CA ALA A 19 -6.46 12.21 -10.11
C ALA A 19 -5.67 10.91 -9.90
N VAL A 20 -5.02 10.37 -10.94
CA VAL A 20 -4.14 9.19 -10.83
C VAL A 20 -2.98 9.46 -9.85
N VAL A 21 -2.35 10.62 -9.93
CA VAL A 21 -1.28 11.00 -9.00
C VAL A 21 -1.79 11.09 -7.56
N ALA A 22 -2.95 11.71 -7.34
CA ALA A 22 -3.57 11.80 -6.02
C ALA A 22 -3.90 10.40 -5.45
N LEU A 23 -4.47 9.52 -6.26
CA LEU A 23 -4.81 8.15 -5.86
C LEU A 23 -3.57 7.32 -5.52
N ARG A 24 -2.48 7.43 -6.30
CA ARG A 24 -1.21 6.75 -5.97
C ARG A 24 -0.66 7.21 -4.62
N ARG A 25 -0.64 8.52 -4.37
CA ARG A 25 -0.20 9.07 -3.07
C ARG A 25 -1.07 8.60 -1.92
N LEU A 26 -2.38 8.48 -2.13
CA LEU A 26 -3.29 7.95 -1.11
C LEU A 26 -3.03 6.45 -0.87
N ALA A 27 -2.87 5.67 -1.94
CA ALA A 27 -2.55 4.25 -1.85
C ALA A 27 -1.23 4.02 -1.11
N ASP A 28 -0.19 4.80 -1.40
CA ASP A 28 1.12 4.72 -0.72
C ASP A 28 0.98 4.97 0.80
N LYS A 29 0.18 5.95 1.21
CA LYS A 29 -0.09 6.23 2.63
C LYS A 29 -0.84 5.09 3.31
N VAL A 30 -1.90 4.60 2.68
CA VAL A 30 -2.70 3.50 3.21
C VAL A 30 -1.87 2.22 3.31
N GLU A 31 -1.04 1.91 2.31
CA GLU A 31 -0.11 0.78 2.33
C GLU A 31 0.85 0.88 3.53
N ALA A 32 1.50 2.04 3.72
CA ALA A 32 2.43 2.24 4.83
C ALA A 32 1.76 2.06 6.21
N GLU A 33 0.59 2.65 6.42
CA GLU A 33 -0.17 2.52 7.67
C GLU A 33 -0.62 1.08 7.92
N ALA A 34 -1.14 0.41 6.89
CA ALA A 34 -1.59 -0.98 6.96
C ALA A 34 -0.43 -1.94 7.28
N VAL A 35 0.72 -1.77 6.63
CA VAL A 35 1.94 -2.55 6.88
C VAL A 35 2.42 -2.32 8.32
N SER A 36 2.51 -1.07 8.77
CA SER A 36 2.91 -0.74 10.14
C SER A 36 1.98 -1.38 11.17
N ASN A 37 0.67 -1.34 10.92
CA ASN A 37 -0.33 -1.97 11.77
C ASN A 37 -0.23 -3.51 11.78
N ALA A 38 -0.03 -4.14 10.61
CA ALA A 38 0.13 -5.58 10.50
C ALA A 38 1.38 -6.07 11.27
N LEU A 39 2.50 -5.33 11.15
CA LEU A 39 3.73 -5.62 11.89
C LEU A 39 3.52 -5.49 13.41
N ARG A 40 2.79 -4.46 13.88
CA ARG A 40 2.41 -4.33 15.31
C ARG A 40 1.53 -5.48 15.79
N GLN A 41 0.72 -6.07 14.90
CA GLN A 41 -0.08 -7.26 15.19
C GLN A 41 0.71 -8.58 15.04
N GLY A 42 2.02 -8.51 14.83
CA GLY A 42 2.89 -9.69 14.73
C GLY A 42 2.79 -10.44 13.41
N TRP A 43 2.26 -9.81 12.34
CA TRP A 43 2.28 -10.43 11.02
C TRP A 43 3.72 -10.56 10.52
N THR A 44 4.01 -11.69 9.86
CA THR A 44 5.28 -11.88 9.17
C THR A 44 5.29 -11.16 7.83
N TRP A 45 6.48 -10.82 7.34
CA TRP A 45 6.66 -10.24 6.01
C TRP A 45 6.10 -11.11 4.88
N SER A 46 6.15 -12.44 5.02
CA SER A 46 5.54 -13.35 4.05
C SER A 46 4.02 -13.16 3.97
N ARG A 47 3.36 -12.99 5.12
CA ARG A 47 1.91 -12.78 5.17
C ARG A 47 1.51 -11.42 4.60
N ILE A 48 2.31 -10.39 4.87
CA ILE A 48 2.12 -9.04 4.29
C ILE A 48 2.31 -9.10 2.77
N ALA A 49 3.37 -9.75 2.28
CA ALA A 49 3.64 -9.89 0.85
C ALA A 49 2.52 -10.64 0.12
N GLN A 50 2.00 -11.71 0.73
CA GLN A 50 0.85 -12.45 0.20
C GLN A 50 -0.39 -11.56 0.11
N ALA A 51 -0.68 -10.76 1.13
CA ALA A 51 -1.84 -9.85 1.14
C ALA A 51 -1.73 -8.74 0.09
N LEU A 52 -0.51 -8.28 -0.21
CA LEU A 52 -0.24 -7.25 -1.22
C LEU A 52 -0.05 -7.84 -2.64
N GLY A 53 -0.05 -9.16 -2.80
CA GLY A 53 0.18 -9.81 -4.10
C GLY A 53 1.59 -9.61 -4.66
N ILE A 54 2.58 -9.38 -3.80
CA ILE A 54 3.99 -9.17 -4.17
C ILE A 54 4.89 -10.27 -3.58
N SER A 55 6.14 -10.36 -4.05
CA SER A 55 7.10 -11.29 -3.45
C SER A 55 7.55 -10.83 -2.06
N LYS A 56 7.95 -11.78 -1.18
CA LYS A 56 8.55 -11.47 0.14
C LYS A 56 9.73 -10.50 0.00
N GLN A 57 10.59 -10.72 -0.99
CA GLN A 57 11.76 -9.87 -1.22
C GLN A 57 11.36 -8.45 -1.64
N ALA A 58 10.34 -8.30 -2.47
CA ALA A 58 9.80 -6.98 -2.85
C ALA A 58 9.21 -6.25 -1.64
N ALA A 59 8.48 -6.97 -0.78
CA ALA A 59 7.94 -6.43 0.47
C ALA A 59 9.06 -5.95 1.40
N HIS A 60 10.06 -6.79 1.70
CA HIS A 60 11.19 -6.40 2.54
C HIS A 60 11.93 -5.19 1.97
N LYS A 61 12.23 -5.17 0.67
CA LYS A 61 12.99 -4.08 0.04
C LYS A 61 12.23 -2.75 0.06
N ARG A 62 10.92 -2.77 -0.19
CA ARG A 62 10.11 -1.55 -0.30
C ARG A 62 9.60 -1.03 1.05
N LEU A 63 9.29 -1.94 1.97
CA LEU A 63 8.48 -1.63 3.14
C LEU A 63 9.24 -1.67 4.46
N SER A 64 10.50 -2.14 4.46
CA SER A 64 11.35 -2.15 5.67
C SER A 64 11.55 -0.76 6.29
N VAL A 65 11.43 0.32 5.50
CA VAL A 65 11.44 1.70 6.01
C VAL A 65 10.28 2.00 6.99
N PHE A 66 9.18 1.23 6.92
CA PHE A 66 8.01 1.39 7.80
C PHE A 66 8.01 0.43 9.00
N ALA A 67 9.06 -0.40 9.13
CA ALA A 67 9.16 -1.39 10.19
C ALA A 67 9.54 -0.73 11.53
N PRO A 68 8.83 -1.00 12.63
CA PRO A 68 9.29 -0.59 13.95
C PRO A 68 10.57 -1.35 14.33
N LEU A 69 11.39 -0.76 15.21
CA LEU A 69 12.73 -1.25 15.58
C LEU A 69 12.80 -2.69 16.16
N ASN A 70 11.66 -3.37 16.38
CA ASN A 70 11.56 -4.72 16.95
C ASN A 70 10.65 -5.67 16.13
N THR A 71 10.69 -5.63 14.80
CA THR A 71 9.92 -6.58 13.97
C THR A 71 10.53 -7.98 13.92
N PRO A 72 9.71 -9.05 14.01
CA PRO A 72 10.15 -10.41 13.73
C PRO A 72 10.55 -10.58 12.25
N GLN A 73 11.60 -11.38 11.99
CA GLN A 73 12.17 -11.62 10.66
C GLN A 73 11.30 -12.49 9.73
#